data_AF-A0A1Z8VKR9-F1
#
_entry.id   AF-A0A1Z8VKR9-F1
#
_cell.length_a   1.000
_cell.length_b   1.000
_cell.length_c   1.000
_cell.angle_alpha   90.00
_cell.angle_beta   90.00
_cell.angle_gamma   90.00
#
_symmetry.space_group_name_H-M   'P 1'
#
loop_
_entity.id
_entity.type
_entity.pdbx_description
1 polymer ?
#
loop_
_entity_poly.entity_id
_entity_poly.type
_entity_poly.pdbx_seq_one_letter_code
_entity_poly.pdbx_strand_id
1 'polypeptide(L)'
;MQKKLIAAAVAGALATPLAIADVAVSGSVRGAVKYDGTEWTMGNSGSRLRFKASSDLGNGQSAYVNYEFGVDSGLGSIQTGKTSRLAYVGMKGDWGSLSLGAQWSTMFNVVGTYIDPSNVYGGLGYWGNGSGPYRMANSVAVSTNVGGFSLSVDAQMPSGGDDIDIATVGTNISVGGV
;
A
#
# COMPACT_ATOMS: atom_id res chain seq x y z
N MET A 1 35.65 6.91 12.04
CA MET A 1 35.76 5.71 11.17
C MET A 1 34.45 4.95 10.97
N GLN A 2 33.36 5.27 11.69
CA GLN A 2 32.08 4.54 11.64
C GLN A 2 31.21 4.83 10.39
N LYS A 3 31.38 5.98 9.72
CA LYS A 3 30.60 6.32 8.51
C LYS A 3 30.97 5.47 7.28
N LYS A 4 32.17 4.89 7.25
CA LYS A 4 32.66 4.06 6.13
C LYS A 4 32.18 2.60 6.22
N LEU A 5 31.80 2.13 7.42
CA LEU A 5 31.27 0.78 7.63
C LEU A 5 29.82 0.65 7.14
N ILE A 6 29.00 1.69 7.31
CA ILE A 6 27.61 1.67 6.80
C ILE A 6 27.60 1.72 5.26
N ALA A 7 28.46 2.53 4.66
CA ALA A 7 28.58 2.60 3.20
C ALA A 7 29.08 1.27 2.58
N ALA A 8 29.95 0.54 3.27
CA ALA A 8 30.43 -0.77 2.82
C ALA A 8 29.36 -1.87 2.97
N ALA A 9 28.49 -1.80 3.99
CA ALA A 9 27.37 -2.72 4.14
C ALA A 9 26.28 -2.50 3.07
N VAL A 10 26.04 -1.24 2.68
CA VAL A 10 25.09 -0.89 1.60
C VAL A 10 25.66 -1.24 0.21
N ALA A 11 26.98 -1.14 0.02
CA ALA A 11 27.63 -1.49 -1.25
C ALA A 11 27.86 -3.00 -1.43
N GLY A 12 28.13 -3.75 -0.35
CA GLY A 12 28.37 -5.19 -0.40
C GLY A 12 27.13 -6.04 -0.72
N ALA A 13 25.93 -5.51 -0.46
CA ALA A 13 24.67 -6.17 -0.77
C ALA A 13 24.25 -6.07 -2.26
N LEU A 14 24.92 -5.25 -3.07
CA LEU A 14 24.58 -5.03 -4.49
C LEU A 14 25.32 -5.96 -5.46
N ALA A 15 26.16 -6.87 -4.95
CA ALA A 15 26.99 -7.79 -5.74
C ALA A 15 26.53 -9.26 -5.68
N THR A 16 25.28 -9.54 -5.33
CA THR A 16 24.71 -10.88 -5.45
C THR A 16 24.23 -11.12 -6.87
N PRO A 17 24.42 -12.33 -7.45
CA PRO A 17 23.94 -12.67 -8.78
C PRO A 17 22.46 -12.34 -8.88
N LEU A 18 22.04 -11.76 -10.01
CA LEU A 18 20.69 -11.34 -10.34
C LEU A 18 19.67 -12.37 -9.85
N ALA A 19 19.12 -12.16 -8.65
CA ALA A 19 17.91 -12.85 -8.25
C ALA A 19 16.87 -12.38 -9.26
N ILE A 20 16.43 -13.29 -10.13
CA ILE A 20 15.28 -13.05 -10.99
C ILE A 20 14.12 -12.85 -10.02
N ALA A 21 13.77 -11.58 -9.77
CA ALA A 21 12.62 -11.26 -8.95
C ALA A 21 11.40 -11.93 -9.57
N ASP A 22 10.60 -12.60 -8.76
CA ASP A 22 9.33 -13.10 -9.25
C ASP A 22 8.43 -11.88 -9.51
N VAL A 23 8.03 -11.68 -10.76
CA VAL A 23 7.19 -10.56 -11.18
C VAL A 23 5.81 -11.08 -11.48
N ALA A 24 4.86 -10.72 -10.61
CA ALA A 24 3.45 -11.03 -10.78
C ALA A 24 2.71 -9.82 -11.36
N VAL A 25 2.06 -10.02 -12.51
CA VAL A 25 1.10 -9.07 -13.07
C VAL A 25 -0.31 -9.51 -12.68
N SER A 26 -1.09 -8.59 -12.13
CA SER A 26 -2.48 -8.85 -11.72
C SER A 26 -3.35 -7.62 -11.92
N GLY A 27 -4.67 -7.76 -11.83
CA GLY A 27 -5.56 -6.63 -12.02
C GLY A 27 -7.01 -7.05 -12.07
N SER A 28 -7.88 -6.09 -12.39
CA SER A 28 -9.30 -6.35 -12.64
C SER A 28 -9.89 -5.23 -13.49
N VAL A 29 -10.73 -5.59 -14.45
CA VAL A 29 -11.64 -4.67 -15.15
C VAL A 29 -13.01 -4.75 -14.47
N ARG A 30 -13.54 -3.62 -14.04
CA ARG A 30 -14.75 -3.47 -13.23
C ARG A 30 -15.60 -2.34 -13.80
N GLY A 31 -16.60 -2.69 -14.59
CA GLY A 31 -17.64 -1.77 -15.04
C GLY A 31 -18.86 -1.83 -14.13
N ALA A 32 -19.51 -0.69 -13.90
CA ALA A 32 -20.81 -0.62 -13.26
C ALA A 32 -21.77 0.22 -14.10
N VAL A 33 -23.02 -0.25 -14.20
CA VAL A 33 -24.12 0.53 -14.79
C VAL A 33 -24.91 1.14 -13.64
N LYS A 34 -25.11 2.46 -13.68
CA LYS A 34 -25.80 3.24 -12.65
C LYS A 34 -26.92 4.05 -13.28
N TYR A 35 -28.06 4.10 -12.60
CA TYR A 35 -29.09 5.11 -12.84
C TYR A 35 -28.95 6.20 -11.79
N ASP A 36 -28.89 7.47 -12.20
CA ASP A 36 -28.76 8.60 -11.27
C ASP A 36 -30.09 9.30 -10.94
N GLY A 37 -31.20 8.77 -11.46
CA GLY A 37 -32.53 9.38 -11.36
C GLY A 37 -33.00 10.03 -12.66
N THR A 38 -32.09 10.26 -13.63
CA THR A 38 -32.42 10.84 -14.94
C THR A 38 -31.93 9.96 -16.08
N GLU A 39 -30.70 9.46 -16.03
CA GLU A 39 -30.09 8.68 -17.10
C GLU A 39 -29.35 7.44 -16.60
N TRP A 40 -29.21 6.46 -17.50
CA TRP A 40 -28.35 5.29 -17.30
C TRP A 40 -26.95 5.58 -17.82
N THR A 41 -25.96 5.44 -16.94
CA THR A 41 -24.54 5.61 -17.28
C THR A 41 -23.77 4.33 -16.99
N MET A 42 -22.75 4.06 -17.80
CA MET A 42 -21.74 3.04 -17.50
C MET A 42 -20.47 3.76 -17.04
N GLY A 43 -19.86 3.28 -15.96
CA GLY A 43 -18.65 3.86 -15.42
C GLY A 43 -17.68 2.85 -14.84
N ASN A 44 -16.47 3.33 -14.55
CA ASN A 44 -15.45 2.57 -13.86
C ASN A 44 -15.82 2.34 -12.39
N SER A 45 -15.72 1.09 -11.95
CA SER A 45 -15.97 0.65 -10.57
C SER A 45 -14.67 0.17 -9.91
N GLY A 46 -13.64 1.02 -10.00
CA GLY A 46 -12.34 0.75 -9.38
C GLY A 46 -11.49 -0.29 -10.11
N SER A 47 -11.52 -0.33 -11.45
CA SER A 47 -10.61 -1.14 -12.26
C SER A 47 -9.14 -0.78 -12.00
N ARG A 48 -8.24 -1.75 -12.17
CA ARG A 48 -6.82 -1.59 -11.83
C ARG A 48 -5.92 -2.58 -12.55
N LEU A 49 -4.66 -2.19 -12.71
CA LEU A 49 -3.55 -3.04 -13.13
C LEU A 49 -2.45 -2.96 -12.07
N ARG A 50 -1.78 -4.08 -11.78
CA ARG A 50 -0.81 -4.20 -10.71
C ARG A 50 0.39 -5.01 -11.14
N PHE A 51 1.56 -4.52 -10.77
CA PHE A 51 2.84 -5.20 -10.84
C PHE A 51 3.37 -5.38 -9.42
N LYS A 52 3.62 -6.63 -9.03
CA LYS A 52 4.31 -6.97 -7.80
C LYS A 52 5.61 -7.66 -8.15
N ALA A 53 6.67 -7.29 -7.46
CA ALA A 53 7.95 -7.97 -7.56
C ALA A 53 8.46 -8.28 -6.15
N SER A 54 9.13 -9.42 -5.98
CA SER A 54 9.84 -9.72 -4.74
C SER A 54 11.15 -10.44 -5.00
N SER A 55 12.14 -10.17 -4.16
CA SER A 55 13.41 -10.87 -4.12
C SER A 55 13.66 -11.38 -2.71
N ASP A 56 14.04 -12.64 -2.59
CA ASP A 56 14.65 -13.17 -1.38
C ASP A 56 16.02 -12.48 -1.17
N LEU A 57 16.29 -12.07 0.06
CA LEU A 57 17.58 -11.50 0.48
C LEU A 57 18.39 -12.49 1.34
N GLY A 58 17.85 -13.67 1.60
CA GLY A 58 18.39 -14.67 2.51
C GLY A 58 18.05 -14.38 3.98
N ASN A 59 18.36 -15.34 4.85
CA ASN A 59 18.15 -15.25 6.30
C ASN A 59 16.72 -14.87 6.71
N GLY A 60 15.71 -15.36 5.97
CA GLY A 60 14.30 -15.08 6.23
C GLY A 60 13.85 -13.66 5.86
N GLN A 61 14.66 -12.90 5.12
CA GLN A 61 14.36 -11.54 4.70
C GLN A 61 14.02 -11.49 3.21
N SER A 62 13.11 -10.60 2.82
CA SER A 62 12.81 -10.33 1.41
C SER A 62 12.54 -8.85 1.18
N ALA A 63 12.93 -8.36 0.00
CA ALA A 63 12.53 -7.06 -0.52
C ALA A 63 11.34 -7.25 -1.47
N TYR A 64 10.45 -6.27 -1.53
CA TYR A 64 9.31 -6.28 -2.43
C TYR A 64 8.97 -4.90 -2.96
N VAL A 65 8.34 -4.87 -4.12
CA VAL A 65 7.78 -3.67 -4.76
C VAL A 65 6.35 -3.96 -5.15
N ASN A 66 5.49 -2.94 -5.01
CA ASN A 66 4.14 -2.97 -5.53
C ASN A 66 3.82 -1.65 -6.24
N TYR A 67 3.56 -1.75 -7.54
CA TYR A 67 2.94 -0.69 -8.32
C TYR A 67 1.53 -1.13 -8.69
N GLU A 68 0.54 -0.32 -8.34
CA GLU A 68 -0.84 -0.48 -8.74
C GLU A 68 -1.31 0.80 -9.40
N PHE A 69 -1.83 0.68 -10.61
CA PHE A 69 -2.34 1.79 -11.41
C PHE A 69 -3.85 1.70 -11.49
N GLY A 70 -4.51 2.85 -11.33
CA GLY A 70 -5.92 2.94 -11.60
C GLY A 70 -6.16 2.98 -13.09
N VAL A 71 -7.09 2.15 -13.56
CA VAL A 71 -7.51 2.16 -14.95
C VAL A 71 -8.98 2.53 -14.94
N ASP A 72 -9.38 3.44 -15.81
CA ASP A 72 -10.77 3.76 -16.04
C ASP A 72 -11.30 2.87 -17.17
N SER A 73 -12.15 1.91 -16.84
CA SER A 73 -12.72 1.00 -17.83
C SER A 73 -13.86 1.62 -18.65
N GLY A 74 -14.44 2.74 -18.23
CA GLY A 74 -15.45 3.44 -19.00
C GLY A 74 -14.84 4.36 -20.06
N LEU A 75 -13.68 4.96 -19.73
CA LEU A 75 -12.97 5.91 -20.60
C LEU A 75 -11.73 5.33 -21.30
N GLY A 76 -11.25 4.15 -20.87
CA GLY A 76 -10.04 3.54 -21.40
C GLY A 76 -8.75 4.27 -21.02
N SER A 77 -8.72 4.97 -19.88
CA SER A 77 -7.59 5.83 -19.47
C SER A 77 -6.92 5.35 -18.18
N ILE A 78 -5.70 5.83 -17.91
CA ILE A 78 -5.03 5.61 -16.63
C ILE A 78 -5.37 6.75 -15.69
N GLN A 79 -5.78 6.42 -14.46
CA GLN A 79 -6.04 7.39 -13.40
C GLN A 79 -4.70 7.91 -12.84
N THR A 80 -4.54 9.23 -12.82
CA THR A 80 -3.34 9.93 -12.33
C THR A 80 -3.66 10.69 -11.04
N GLY A 81 -2.64 11.17 -10.33
CA GLY A 81 -2.79 11.94 -9.08
C GLY A 81 -2.17 11.30 -7.83
N LYS A 82 -2.13 12.08 -6.75
CA LYS A 82 -1.66 11.62 -5.43
C LYS A 82 -2.59 10.50 -4.95
N THR A 83 -2.02 9.39 -4.49
CA THR A 83 -2.74 8.22 -3.93
C THR A 83 -3.87 7.65 -4.79
N SER A 84 -3.89 7.95 -6.10
CA SER A 84 -4.87 7.39 -7.04
C SER A 84 -4.89 5.87 -6.96
N ARG A 85 -3.71 5.26 -6.71
CA ARG A 85 -3.48 3.89 -6.25
C ARG A 85 -2.18 3.75 -5.45
N LEU A 86 -1.55 2.57 -5.45
CA LEU A 86 -0.43 2.20 -4.59
C LEU A 86 0.88 2.20 -5.39
N ALA A 87 1.94 2.76 -4.81
CA ALA A 87 3.28 2.74 -5.38
C ALA A 87 4.28 2.76 -4.23
N TYR A 88 4.81 1.60 -3.85
CA TYR A 88 5.69 1.48 -2.69
C TYR A 88 6.70 0.34 -2.83
N VAL A 89 7.79 0.47 -2.09
CA VAL A 89 8.83 -0.54 -1.89
C VAL A 89 8.87 -0.89 -0.41
N GLY A 90 9.27 -2.11 -0.07
CA GLY A 90 9.47 -2.48 1.31
C GLY A 90 10.36 -3.70 1.48
N MET A 91 10.55 -4.04 2.74
CA MET A 91 11.23 -5.25 3.18
C MET A 91 10.42 -5.92 4.28
N LYS A 92 10.53 -7.24 4.36
CA LYS A 92 9.85 -8.05 5.37
C LYS A 92 10.71 -9.22 5.82
N GLY A 93 10.47 -9.65 7.05
CA GLY A 93 10.96 -10.91 7.64
C GLY A 93 10.17 -11.24 8.91
N ASP A 94 10.71 -12.08 9.77
CA ASP A 94 10.02 -12.53 10.99
C ASP A 94 9.70 -11.39 11.97
N TRP A 95 10.47 -10.30 11.92
CA TRP A 95 10.25 -9.10 12.72
C TRP A 95 9.04 -8.26 12.25
N GLY A 96 8.50 -8.54 11.05
CA GLY A 96 7.41 -7.79 10.45
C GLY A 96 7.78 -7.21 9.08
N SER A 97 7.31 -6.00 8.79
CA SER A 97 7.56 -5.31 7.53
C SER A 97 7.77 -3.82 7.71
N LEU A 98 8.55 -3.23 6.79
CA LEU A 98 8.78 -1.80 6.64
C LEU A 98 8.53 -1.46 5.18
N SER A 99 7.77 -0.41 4.90
CA SER A 99 7.55 0.07 3.53
C SER A 99 7.50 1.58 3.39
N LEU A 100 7.91 2.04 2.22
CA LEU A 100 8.06 3.44 1.84
C LEU A 100 7.30 3.73 0.56
N GLY A 101 6.51 4.80 0.53
CA GLY A 101 5.87 5.30 -0.69
C GLY A 101 4.41 5.71 -0.50
N ALA A 102 3.62 5.51 -1.55
CA ALA A 102 2.17 5.66 -1.53
C ALA A 102 1.49 4.32 -1.28
N GLN A 103 0.93 4.15 -0.09
CA GLN A 103 0.42 2.86 0.39
C GLN A 103 -0.85 3.03 1.23
N TRP A 104 -1.44 1.91 1.65
CA TRP A 104 -2.54 1.93 2.60
C TRP A 104 -2.09 2.52 3.93
N SER A 105 -2.93 3.35 4.55
CA SER A 105 -2.67 3.81 5.91
C SER A 105 -2.92 2.69 6.93
N THR A 106 -2.28 2.80 8.08
CA THR A 106 -2.54 2.04 9.31
C THR A 106 -4.00 2.16 9.69
N MET A 107 -4.54 3.37 9.61
CA MET A 107 -5.95 3.67 9.89
C MET A 107 -6.86 2.76 9.04
N PHE A 108 -6.63 2.71 7.73
CA PHE A 108 -7.40 1.85 6.84
C PHE A 108 -7.14 0.36 7.09
N ASN A 109 -5.89 -0.04 7.28
CA ASN A 109 -5.54 -1.45 7.51
C ASN A 109 -6.16 -2.01 8.80
N VAL A 110 -6.24 -1.20 9.87
CA VAL A 110 -6.70 -1.61 11.20
C VAL A 110 -8.21 -1.44 11.36
N VAL A 111 -8.80 -0.38 10.81
CA VAL A 111 -10.24 -0.09 10.98
C VAL A 111 -10.98 -0.24 9.66
N GLY A 112 -10.54 0.48 8.63
CA GLY A 112 -11.21 0.58 7.33
C GLY A 112 -11.55 -0.78 6.71
N THR A 113 -10.61 -1.74 6.74
CA THR A 113 -10.79 -3.10 6.20
C THR A 113 -12.04 -3.82 6.74
N TYR A 114 -12.46 -3.54 7.98
CA TYR A 114 -13.59 -4.22 8.62
C TYR A 114 -14.93 -3.53 8.38
N ILE A 115 -14.91 -2.21 8.17
CA ILE A 115 -16.12 -1.39 8.04
C ILE A 115 -16.43 -0.99 6.60
N ASP A 116 -15.51 -1.25 5.67
CA ASP A 116 -15.62 -0.95 4.24
C ASP A 116 -15.68 -2.21 3.35
N PRO A 117 -16.72 -3.06 3.45
CA PRO A 117 -16.84 -4.26 2.63
C PRO A 117 -17.27 -3.99 1.18
N SER A 118 -17.84 -2.81 0.92
CA SER A 118 -18.49 -2.50 -0.36
C SER A 118 -17.59 -1.67 -1.27
N ASN A 119 -17.37 -2.15 -2.50
CA ASN A 119 -16.44 -1.48 -3.42
C ASN A 119 -17.00 -0.19 -4.05
N VAL A 120 -18.33 -0.02 -4.09
CA VAL A 120 -19.01 1.08 -4.80
C VAL A 120 -19.57 2.14 -3.85
N TYR A 121 -20.18 1.68 -2.74
CA TYR A 121 -20.87 2.54 -1.77
C TYR A 121 -20.14 2.62 -0.43
N GLY A 122 -19.02 1.90 -0.31
CA GLY A 122 -18.24 1.82 0.90
C GLY A 122 -17.14 2.87 0.92
N GLY A 123 -16.58 3.09 2.10
CA GLY A 123 -15.38 3.88 2.24
C GLY A 123 -15.55 5.39 2.14
N LEU A 124 -16.72 5.95 1.82
CA LEU A 124 -16.89 7.42 1.72
C LEU A 124 -16.47 8.18 2.99
N GLY A 125 -16.75 7.62 4.17
CA GLY A 125 -16.33 8.20 5.45
C GLY A 125 -14.82 8.15 5.71
N TYR A 126 -14.06 7.35 4.97
CA TYR A 126 -12.62 7.11 5.17
C TYR A 126 -11.75 7.57 4.00
N TRP A 127 -12.27 7.40 2.78
CA TRP A 127 -11.73 7.94 1.54
C TRP A 127 -11.83 9.45 1.53
N GLY A 128 -12.91 10.04 2.08
CA GLY A 128 -13.09 11.49 2.14
C GLY A 128 -12.92 12.17 0.79
N ASN A 129 -13.42 11.53 -0.29
CA ASN A 129 -13.20 11.95 -1.67
C ASN A 129 -11.72 12.10 -2.09
N GLY A 130 -10.83 11.28 -1.53
CA GLY A 130 -9.38 11.31 -1.77
C GLY A 130 -8.58 12.11 -0.73
N SER A 131 -9.26 12.74 0.24
CA SER A 131 -8.63 13.52 1.31
C SER A 131 -8.66 12.84 2.68
N GLY A 132 -9.37 11.73 2.83
CA GLY A 132 -9.43 10.98 4.08
C GLY A 132 -8.24 10.04 4.28
N PRO A 133 -8.08 9.46 5.48
CA PRO A 133 -6.93 8.64 5.86
C PRO A 133 -6.97 7.24 5.24
N TYR A 134 -7.24 7.10 3.95
CA TYR A 134 -7.39 5.82 3.24
C TYR A 134 -6.05 5.30 2.72
N ARG A 135 -5.41 6.08 1.86
CA ARG A 135 -4.06 5.84 1.36
C ARG A 135 -3.20 7.05 1.70
N MET A 136 -1.97 6.78 2.05
CA MET A 136 -1.02 7.78 2.49
C MET A 136 0.14 7.82 1.51
N ALA A 137 0.30 8.96 0.82
CA ALA A 137 1.49 9.22 0.00
C ALA A 137 2.63 9.75 0.86
N ASN A 138 3.86 9.67 0.32
CA ASN A 138 5.06 10.15 1.01
C ASN A 138 5.19 9.55 2.42
N SER A 139 4.88 8.27 2.54
CA SER A 139 4.72 7.61 3.83
C SER A 139 5.81 6.59 4.12
N VAL A 140 6.04 6.37 5.41
CA VAL A 140 6.74 5.22 5.97
C VAL A 140 5.73 4.45 6.81
N ALA A 141 5.70 3.12 6.69
CA ALA A 141 4.90 2.28 7.57
C ALA A 141 5.70 1.08 8.05
N VAL A 142 5.45 0.69 9.31
CA VAL A 142 5.98 -0.51 9.94
C VAL A 142 4.79 -1.32 10.45
N SER A 143 4.82 -2.63 10.24
CA SER A 143 3.87 -3.53 10.90
C SER A 143 4.52 -4.81 11.37
N THR A 144 4.03 -5.36 12.47
CA THR A 144 4.48 -6.64 13.01
C THR A 144 3.30 -7.41 13.57
N ASN A 145 3.41 -8.74 13.59
CA ASN A 145 2.40 -9.64 14.13
C ASN A 145 3.09 -10.62 15.08
N VAL A 146 2.56 -10.75 16.29
CA VAL A 146 3.04 -11.69 17.32
C VAL A 146 1.85 -12.48 17.84
N GLY A 147 1.68 -13.69 17.33
CA GLY A 147 0.51 -14.52 17.65
C GLY A 147 -0.79 -13.86 17.19
N GLY A 148 -1.75 -13.72 18.10
CA GLY A 148 -3.04 -13.07 17.83
C GLY A 148 -2.99 -11.53 17.87
N PHE A 149 -1.84 -10.92 18.11
CA PHE A 149 -1.69 -9.47 18.23
C PHE A 149 -0.95 -8.88 17.02
N SER A 150 -1.46 -7.78 16.47
CA SER A 150 -0.76 -6.99 15.46
C SER A 150 -0.49 -5.56 15.93
N LEU A 151 0.61 -4.97 15.47
CA LEU A 151 0.90 -3.55 15.61
C LEU A 151 1.23 -2.98 14.24
N SER A 152 0.65 -1.83 13.92
CA SER A 152 0.91 -1.07 12.71
C SER A 152 1.14 0.39 13.07
N VAL A 153 2.16 0.99 12.47
CA VAL A 153 2.52 2.39 12.67
C VAL A 153 2.82 2.99 11.31
N ASP A 154 2.40 4.22 11.07
CA ASP A 154 2.82 4.98 9.91
C ASP A 154 3.08 6.45 10.21
N ALA A 155 3.82 7.09 9.31
CA ALA A 155 4.04 8.52 9.30
C ALA A 155 4.06 9.07 7.86
N GLN A 156 3.52 10.27 7.66
CA GLN A 156 3.53 11.00 6.39
C GLN A 156 4.49 12.19 6.46
N MET A 157 5.35 12.33 5.45
CA MET A 157 6.34 13.38 5.32
C MET A 157 6.34 13.91 3.87
N PRO A 158 5.38 14.77 3.48
CA PRO A 158 5.31 15.29 2.14
C PRO A 158 6.40 16.33 1.86
N SER A 159 6.77 16.48 0.58
CA SER A 159 7.77 17.47 0.18
C SER A 159 7.26 18.90 0.41
N GLY A 160 8.10 19.77 0.96
CA GLY A 160 7.77 21.17 1.21
C GLY A 160 7.26 21.47 2.63
N GLY A 161 7.22 20.45 3.51
CA GLY A 161 7.12 20.60 4.96
C GLY A 161 8.45 20.29 5.66
N ASP A 162 8.60 20.77 6.89
CA ASP A 162 9.79 20.53 7.73
C ASP A 162 9.56 19.42 8.78
N ASP A 163 8.39 18.80 8.79
CA ASP A 163 7.89 17.96 9.87
C ASP A 163 7.09 16.72 9.40
N ILE A 164 6.60 15.96 10.39
CA ILE A 164 5.69 14.84 10.20
C ILE A 164 4.26 15.39 10.21
N ASP A 165 3.59 15.36 9.07
CA ASP A 165 2.21 15.86 8.93
C ASP A 165 1.20 14.96 9.65
N ILE A 166 1.40 13.65 9.56
CA ILE A 166 0.48 12.64 10.09
C ILE A 166 1.30 11.50 10.69
N ALA A 167 0.89 11.01 11.86
CA ALA A 167 1.38 9.77 12.44
C ALA A 167 0.20 8.95 13.00
N THR A 168 0.16 7.66 12.68
CA THR A 168 -0.91 6.75 13.13
C THR A 168 -0.29 5.54 13.82
N VAL A 169 -0.93 5.09 14.89
CA VAL A 169 -0.65 3.79 15.54
C VAL A 169 -1.96 3.01 15.60
N GLY A 170 -1.93 1.72 15.27
CA GLY A 170 -3.09 0.86 15.30
C GLY A 170 -2.73 -0.59 15.61
N THR A 171 -3.70 -1.33 16.15
CA THR A 171 -3.52 -2.72 16.56
C THR A 171 -4.79 -3.52 16.30
N ASN A 172 -4.64 -4.79 15.94
CA ASN A 172 -5.72 -5.77 15.95
C ASN A 172 -5.40 -6.88 16.95
N ILE A 173 -6.44 -7.41 17.59
CA ILE A 173 -6.37 -8.56 18.48
C ILE A 173 -7.36 -9.61 17.97
N SER A 174 -6.85 -10.75 17.55
CA SER A 174 -7.66 -11.92 17.20
C SER A 174 -7.93 -12.75 18.45
N VAL A 175 -9.20 -12.85 18.84
CA VAL A 175 -9.67 -13.64 19.99
C VAL A 175 -10.51 -14.80 19.49
N GLY A 176 -10.05 -16.03 19.76
CA GLY A 176 -10.73 -17.26 19.35
C GLY A 176 -10.35 -17.70 17.94
N GLY A 177 -9.54 -18.75 17.83
CA GLY A 177 -9.29 -19.43 16.57
C GLY A 177 -10.47 -20.33 16.22
N VAL A 178 -11.13 -20.08 15.10
CA VAL A 178 -11.93 -21.07 14.37
C VAL A 178 -11.39 -21.13 12.96
#